data_AF-A0A820K0Z2-F1
#
_entry.id   AF-A0A820K0Z2-F1
#
_cell.length_a   1.000
_cell.length_b   1.000
_cell.length_c   1.000
_cell.angle_alpha   90.00
_cell.angle_beta   90.00
_cell.angle_gamma   90.00
#
_symmetry.space_group_name_H-M   'P 1'
#
loop_
_entity.id
_entity.type
_entity.pdbx_description
1 polymer ?
#
loop_
_entity_poly.entity_id
_entity_poly.type
_entity_poly.pdbx_seq_one_letter_code
_entity_poly.pdbx_strand_id
1 'polypeptide(L)'
;EQCISALCRIQKPPRIYLEKSNHDLSYYTNKICPGDRDDNLWVTYNDYQPPKTQFEWEQTCFLDKCYYGYYEWPKIIKYPMNKRERYTKETMPEHVSILYNRFMDKNFITKLIQYMIIEDEENETNFNIHRFRMFKGLFRNFGLDLIEHFMEQL
;
A
#
# COMPACT_ATOMS: atom_id res chain seq x y z
N GLU A 1 -0.24 -11.60 -16.54
CA GLU A 1 -0.17 -11.04 -15.16
C GLU A 1 1.23 -10.57 -14.75
N GLN A 2 2.27 -11.41 -14.86
CA GLN A 2 3.63 -11.10 -14.37
C GLN A 2 4.26 -9.85 -15.01
N CYS A 3 4.17 -9.71 -16.34
CA CYS A 3 4.70 -8.54 -17.06
C CYS A 3 4.03 -7.24 -16.61
N ILE A 4 2.71 -7.25 -16.43
CA ILE A 4 1.96 -6.08 -15.96
C ILE A 4 2.40 -5.71 -14.54
N SER A 5 2.56 -6.69 -13.65
CA SER A 5 3.08 -6.43 -12.31
C SER A 5 4.50 -5.81 -12.34
N ALA A 6 5.37 -6.30 -13.22
CA ALA A 6 6.71 -5.74 -13.42
C ALA A 6 6.67 -4.30 -13.94
N LEU A 7 5.82 -4.01 -14.93
CA LEU A 7 5.58 -2.66 -15.45
C LEU A 7 5.08 -1.73 -14.35
N CYS A 8 4.05 -2.12 -13.59
CA CYS A 8 3.55 -1.32 -12.47
C CYS A 8 4.65 -1.05 -11.42
N ARG A 9 5.57 -2.00 -11.20
CA ARG A 9 6.69 -1.84 -10.27
C ARG A 9 7.70 -0.81 -10.76
N ILE A 10 8.05 -0.83 -12.05
CA ILE A 10 8.97 0.13 -12.67
C ILE A 10 8.32 1.53 -12.69
N GLN A 11 7.04 1.59 -13.01
CA GLN A 11 6.23 2.81 -13.08
C GLN A 11 5.62 3.20 -11.73
N LYS A 12 6.24 2.84 -10.59
CA LYS A 12 5.67 3.16 -9.28
C LYS A 12 5.93 4.65 -8.97
N PRO A 13 4.89 5.44 -8.61
CA PRO A 13 5.12 6.81 -8.12
C PRO A 13 6.08 6.84 -6.93
N PRO A 14 6.93 7.88 -6.82
CA PRO A 14 7.84 8.01 -5.70
C PRO A 14 7.07 8.04 -4.38
N ARG A 15 7.66 7.44 -3.34
CA ARG A 15 7.07 7.46 -1.99
C ARG A 15 7.87 8.42 -1.14
N ILE A 16 7.20 9.42 -0.59
CA ILE A 16 7.78 10.34 0.38
C ILE A 16 7.81 9.62 1.74
N TYR A 17 8.96 9.68 2.41
CA TYR A 17 9.15 9.17 3.75
C TYR A 17 9.45 10.33 4.70
N LEU A 18 8.88 10.23 5.90
CA LEU A 18 9.12 11.11 7.02
C LEU A 18 10.01 10.38 8.03
N GLU A 19 10.79 11.15 8.79
CA GLU A 19 11.68 10.64 9.82
C GLU A 19 11.26 11.19 11.18
N LYS A 20 11.25 10.33 12.20
CA LYS A 20 11.03 10.71 13.61
C LYS A 20 12.22 10.23 14.43
N SER A 21 12.80 11.13 15.22
CA SER A 21 13.91 10.82 16.12
C SER A 21 13.38 10.15 17.38
N ASN A 22 14.06 9.12 17.86
CA ASN A 22 13.74 8.50 19.15
C ASN A 22 14.00 9.40 20.35
N HIS A 23 14.83 10.45 20.21
CA HIS A 23 15.07 11.39 21.31
C HIS A 23 13.78 12.11 21.75
N ASP A 24 12.76 12.14 20.89
CA ASP A 24 11.45 12.73 21.18
C ASP A 24 10.49 11.75 21.89
N LEU A 25 10.87 10.48 22.10
CA LEU A 25 10.06 9.40 22.71
C LEU A 25 10.63 8.93 24.06
N SER A 26 11.15 9.88 24.84
CA SER A 26 11.94 9.64 26.07
C SER A 26 11.31 8.65 27.06
N TYR A 27 11.91 7.47 27.21
CA TYR A 27 12.10 6.75 28.49
C TYR A 27 13.28 5.79 28.35
N TYR A 28 14.51 6.34 28.30
CA TYR A 28 15.73 5.54 28.41
C TYR A 28 15.86 5.00 29.83
N THR A 29 15.19 3.89 30.13
CA THR A 29 15.65 2.99 31.19
C THR A 29 16.82 2.19 30.59
N ASN A 30 17.97 2.13 31.26
CA ASN A 30 19.19 1.43 30.78
C ASN A 30 19.00 -0.10 30.65
N LYS A 31 17.77 -0.60 30.70
CA LYS A 31 17.43 -2.02 30.69
C LYS A 31 16.44 -2.28 29.56
N ILE A 32 16.88 -3.08 28.58
CA ILE A 32 16.02 -3.52 27.48
C ILE A 32 14.86 -4.33 28.07
N CYS A 33 13.63 -3.93 27.76
CA CYS A 33 12.41 -4.60 28.21
C CYS A 33 11.50 -4.86 27.00
N PRO A 34 11.56 -6.05 26.39
CA PRO A 34 10.69 -6.38 25.26
C PRO A 34 9.22 -6.50 25.68
N GLY A 35 8.30 -6.25 24.76
CA GLY A 35 6.86 -6.38 24.98
C GLY A 35 6.14 -5.04 25.02
N ASP A 36 4.94 -5.03 25.60
CA ASP A 36 4.11 -3.85 25.73
C ASP A 36 4.70 -2.92 26.81
N ARG A 37 4.92 -1.66 26.45
CA ARG A 37 5.54 -0.63 27.29
C ARG A 37 4.88 0.71 27.03
N ASP A 38 4.88 1.58 28.03
CA ASP A 38 4.24 2.91 27.93
C ASP A 38 4.68 3.72 26.69
N ASP A 39 5.94 3.58 26.26
CA ASP A 39 6.48 4.26 25.07
C ASP A 39 6.00 3.67 23.72
N ASN A 40 5.48 2.44 23.71
CA ASN A 40 5.00 1.76 22.50
C ASN A 40 3.50 1.44 22.50
N LEU A 41 2.75 1.75 23.56
CA LEU A 41 1.30 1.53 23.60
C LEU A 41 0.56 2.21 22.44
N TRP A 42 1.04 3.37 21.98
CA TRP A 42 0.44 4.12 20.86
C TRP A 42 0.47 3.38 19.50
N VAL A 43 1.30 2.35 19.34
CA VAL A 43 1.31 1.49 18.14
C VAL A 43 0.49 0.21 18.32
N THR A 44 -0.02 -0.05 19.52
CA THR A 44 -0.89 -1.19 19.79
C THR A 44 -2.34 -0.89 19.42
N TYR A 45 -3.13 -1.93 19.14
CA TYR A 45 -4.51 -1.76 18.70
C TYR A 45 -5.44 -1.23 19.81
N ASN A 46 -5.21 -1.60 21.07
CA ASN A 46 -6.12 -1.28 22.18
C ASN A 46 -6.21 0.23 22.47
N ASP A 47 -5.09 0.94 22.30
CA ASP A 47 -4.99 2.38 22.58
C ASP A 47 -4.98 3.23 21.29
N TYR A 48 -5.11 2.59 20.12
CA TYR A 48 -5.13 3.27 18.84
C TYR A 48 -6.45 4.00 18.61
N GLN A 49 -6.37 5.32 18.41
CA GLN A 49 -7.49 6.15 17.97
C GLN A 49 -7.32 6.43 16.47
N PRO A 50 -8.20 5.91 15.59
CA PRO A 50 -8.09 6.16 14.17
C PRO A 50 -8.33 7.64 13.85
N PRO A 51 -7.56 8.22 12.92
CA PRO A 51 -7.81 9.58 12.45
C PRO A 51 -9.21 9.64 11.81
N LYS A 52 -9.97 10.68 12.17
CA LYS A 52 -11.35 10.90 11.71
C LYS A 52 -11.44 11.91 10.58
N THR A 53 -10.39 12.69 10.37
CA THR A 53 -10.29 13.67 9.29
C THR A 53 -9.13 13.40 8.36
N GLN A 54 -9.20 13.93 7.13
CA GLN A 54 -8.09 13.84 6.16
C GLN A 54 -6.81 14.49 6.70
N PHE A 55 -6.95 15.61 7.43
CA PHE A 55 -5.82 16.29 8.04
C PHE A 55 -5.15 15.42 9.11
N GLU A 56 -5.93 14.82 10.01
CA GLU A 56 -5.40 13.89 11.02
C GLU A 56 -4.73 12.68 10.35
N TRP A 57 -5.34 12.13 9.29
CA TRP A 57 -4.78 11.01 8.55
C TRP A 57 -3.40 11.35 7.95
N GLU A 58 -3.28 12.51 7.29
CA GLU A 58 -2.02 12.96 6.69
C GLU A 58 -0.91 13.22 7.72
N GLN A 59 -1.26 13.59 8.95
CA GLN A 59 -0.32 13.83 10.06
C GLN A 59 -0.01 12.58 10.90
N THR A 60 -0.80 11.52 10.78
CA THR A 60 -0.62 10.31 11.61
C THR A 60 0.63 9.53 11.20
N CYS A 61 1.40 9.03 12.17
CA CYS A 61 2.51 8.12 11.91
C CYS A 61 1.99 6.67 11.85
N PHE A 62 1.92 6.08 10.64
CA PHE A 62 1.63 4.66 10.48
C PHE A 62 2.89 3.84 10.26
N LEU A 63 3.20 2.96 11.21
CA LEU A 63 4.30 2.00 11.10
C LEU A 63 3.82 0.75 10.36
N ASP A 64 4.45 0.42 9.23
CA ASP A 64 4.15 -0.79 8.46
C ASP A 64 4.87 -2.02 9.01
N LYS A 65 5.88 -1.84 9.87
CA LYS A 65 6.66 -2.90 10.49
C LYS A 65 6.14 -3.21 11.88
N CYS A 66 5.56 -4.39 12.05
CA CYS A 66 5.01 -4.85 13.32
C CYS A 66 6.05 -5.08 14.42
N TYR A 67 7.35 -5.02 14.11
CA TYR A 67 8.44 -5.24 15.07
C TYR A 67 9.03 -3.94 15.63
N TYR A 68 8.65 -2.76 15.11
CA TYR A 68 9.18 -1.50 15.62
C TYR A 68 8.68 -1.23 17.04
N GLY A 69 9.63 -0.93 17.93
CA GLY A 69 9.32 -0.69 19.33
C GLY A 69 9.00 -1.94 20.14
N TYR A 70 8.97 -3.14 19.56
CA TYR A 70 8.71 -4.35 20.36
C TYR A 70 9.88 -4.67 21.30
N TYR A 71 11.09 -4.82 20.75
CA TYR A 71 12.31 -5.07 21.53
C TYR A 71 12.99 -3.78 21.95
N GLU A 72 13.24 -2.89 20.97
CA GLU A 72 13.80 -1.55 21.14
C GLU A 72 13.38 -0.69 19.93
N TRP A 73 13.37 0.63 20.09
CA TRP A 73 13.15 1.55 18.99
C TRP A 73 14.43 1.78 18.16
N PRO A 74 14.34 1.88 16.82
CA PRO A 74 15.48 2.29 15.99
C PRO A 74 15.72 3.78 16.16
N LYS A 75 16.99 4.23 16.28
CA LYS A 75 17.36 5.66 16.49
C LYS A 75 16.54 6.66 15.67
N ILE A 76 16.27 6.30 14.42
CA ILE A 76 15.40 7.04 13.51
C ILE A 76 14.32 6.09 13.02
N ILE A 77 13.07 6.48 13.19
CA ILE A 77 11.91 5.80 12.63
C ILE A 77 11.61 6.43 11.28
N LYS A 78 11.72 5.65 10.20
CA LYS A 78 11.30 6.07 8.85
C LYS A 78 9.92 5.51 8.58
N TYR A 79 8.97 6.38 8.28
CA TYR A 79 7.61 5.97 7.96
C TYR A 79 7.11 6.74 6.73
N PRO A 80 6.21 6.15 5.94
CA PRO A 80 5.70 6.77 4.74
C PRO A 80 4.75 7.92 5.06
N MET A 81 4.82 9.01 4.30
CA MET A 81 3.80 10.05 4.38
C MET A 81 2.45 9.47 3.94
N ASN A 82 1.39 9.80 4.69
CA ASN A 82 0.02 9.36 4.43
C ASN A 82 -0.70 10.14 3.33
N LYS A 83 0.08 10.83 2.50
CA LYS A 83 -0.34 11.50 1.28
C LYS A 83 0.45 10.89 0.13
N ARG A 84 -0.12 9.89 -0.52
CA ARG A 84 0.53 9.27 -1.68
C ARG A 84 0.24 10.09 -2.93
N GLU A 85 1.31 10.54 -3.57
CA GLU A 85 1.24 11.00 -4.95
C GLU A 85 0.88 9.82 -5.86
N ARG A 86 -0.07 10.07 -6.76
CA ARG A 86 -0.49 9.13 -7.81
C ARG A 86 -0.39 9.85 -9.14
N TYR A 87 -0.34 9.09 -10.22
CA TYR A 87 -0.50 9.68 -11.55
C TYR A 87 -1.94 10.17 -11.68
N THR A 88 -2.09 11.43 -12.04
CA THR A 88 -3.35 12.00 -12.51
C THR A 88 -3.35 11.99 -14.04
N LYS A 89 -4.48 12.22 -14.70
CA LYS A 89 -4.52 12.29 -16.17
C LYS A 89 -3.55 13.35 -16.71
N GLU A 90 -3.32 14.41 -15.93
CA GLU A 90 -2.47 15.55 -16.29
C GLU A 90 -0.99 15.28 -16.02
N THR A 91 -0.66 14.50 -14.98
CA THR A 91 0.73 14.23 -14.56
C THR A 91 1.28 12.90 -15.06
N MET A 92 0.46 12.09 -15.74
CA MET A 92 0.84 10.76 -16.18
C MET A 92 1.76 10.80 -17.41
N PRO A 93 2.97 10.21 -17.34
CA PRO A 93 3.83 10.06 -18.50
C PRO A 93 3.19 9.14 -19.56
N GLU A 94 3.51 9.36 -20.83
CA GLU A 94 2.98 8.57 -21.95
C GLU A 94 3.18 7.05 -21.76
N HIS A 95 4.37 6.62 -21.34
CA HIS A 95 4.65 5.20 -21.12
C HIS A 95 3.80 4.56 -20.00
N VAL A 96 3.30 5.37 -19.06
CA VAL A 96 2.38 4.93 -17.99
C VAL A 96 0.94 4.96 -18.49
N SER A 97 0.58 5.94 -19.34
CA SER A 97 -0.78 6.12 -19.86
C SER A 97 -1.24 4.98 -20.75
N ILE A 98 -0.31 4.28 -21.42
CA ILE A 98 -0.62 3.06 -22.18
C ILE A 98 -1.35 2.04 -21.30
N LEU A 99 -0.82 1.78 -20.11
CA LEU A 99 -1.40 0.81 -19.19
C LEU A 99 -2.72 1.33 -18.61
N TYR A 100 -2.76 2.60 -18.20
CA TYR A 100 -3.97 3.23 -17.69
C TYR A 100 -5.12 3.16 -18.71
N ASN A 101 -4.90 3.63 -19.94
CA ASN A 101 -5.90 3.65 -21.00
C ASN A 101 -6.40 2.25 -21.34
N ARG A 102 -5.51 1.24 -21.31
CA ARG A 102 -5.91 -0.14 -21.56
C ARG A 102 -6.83 -0.68 -20.46
N PHE A 103 -6.57 -0.34 -19.21
CA PHE A 103 -7.39 -0.76 -18.07
C PHE A 103 -8.66 0.08 -17.87
N MET A 104 -8.79 1.22 -18.56
CA MET A 104 -10.04 1.97 -18.67
C MET A 104 -11.00 1.40 -19.73
N ASP A 105 -10.53 0.53 -20.62
CA ASP A 105 -11.37 -0.14 -21.60
C ASP A 105 -12.20 -1.26 -20.93
N LYS A 106 -13.49 -1.01 -20.73
CA LYS A 106 -14.43 -1.97 -20.12
C LYS A 106 -14.42 -3.33 -20.82
N ASN A 107 -14.37 -3.34 -22.16
CA ASN A 107 -14.37 -4.60 -22.91
C ASN A 107 -13.10 -5.41 -22.65
N PHE A 108 -11.96 -4.74 -22.45
CA PHE A 108 -10.73 -5.39 -22.07
C PHE A 108 -10.82 -5.98 -20.66
N ILE A 109 -11.34 -5.22 -19.68
CA ILE A 109 -11.50 -5.69 -18.30
C ILE A 109 -12.44 -6.89 -18.24
N THR A 110 -13.60 -6.83 -18.89
CA THR A 110 -14.53 -7.97 -18.97
C THR A 110 -13.85 -9.22 -19.48
N LYS A 111 -13.14 -9.14 -20.61
CA LYS A 111 -12.41 -10.29 -21.17
C LYS A 111 -11.29 -10.77 -20.26
N LEU A 112 -10.56 -9.86 -19.65
CA LEU A 112 -9.47 -10.18 -18.72
C LEU A 112 -9.99 -10.99 -17.52
N ILE A 113 -11.09 -10.54 -16.91
CA ILE A 113 -11.72 -11.24 -15.78
C ILE A 113 -12.28 -12.59 -16.20
N GLN A 114 -12.96 -12.67 -17.36
CA GLN A 114 -13.45 -13.95 -17.89
C GLN A 114 -12.33 -14.96 -18.08
N TYR A 115 -11.20 -14.57 -18.69
CA TYR A 115 -10.05 -15.46 -18.84
C TYR A 115 -9.45 -15.88 -17.50
N MET A 116 -9.39 -14.97 -16.52
CA MET A 116 -8.92 -15.31 -15.17
C MET A 116 -9.82 -16.35 -14.47
N ILE A 117 -11.14 -16.27 -14.66
CA ILE A 117 -12.10 -17.25 -14.11
C ILE A 117 -11.88 -18.62 -14.76
N ILE A 118 -11.76 -18.66 -16.09
CA ILE A 118 -11.51 -19.91 -16.83
C ILE A 118 -10.20 -20.57 -16.38
N GLU A 119 -9.13 -19.79 -16.24
CA GLU A 119 -7.83 -20.29 -15.74
C GLU A 119 -7.94 -20.87 -14.32
N ASP A 120 -8.83 -20.33 -13.48
CA ASP A 120 -9.04 -20.81 -12.12
C ASP A 120 -9.91 -22.08 -12.05
N GLU A 121 -10.88 -22.25 -12.96
CA GLU A 121 -11.70 -23.47 -13.04
C GLU A 121 -10.86 -24.70 -13.43
N GLU A 122 -9.76 -24.50 -14.16
CA GLU A 122 -8.86 -25.57 -14.59
C GLU A 122 -7.81 -25.97 -13.54
N ASN A 123 -7.58 -25.14 -12.51
CA ASN A 123 -6.56 -25.34 -11.49
C ASN A 123 -7.18 -25.54 -10.09
N GLU A 124 -6.60 -26.41 -9.25
CA GLU A 124 -6.96 -26.42 -7.82
C GLU A 124 -6.85 -25.00 -7.25
N THR A 125 -7.91 -24.54 -6.56
CA THR A 125 -8.18 -23.17 -6.09
C THR A 125 -7.12 -22.62 -5.13
N ASN A 126 -5.90 -22.47 -5.61
CA ASN A 126 -4.78 -21.92 -4.88
C ASN A 126 -4.70 -20.42 -5.13
N PHE A 127 -4.30 -19.69 -4.09
CA PHE A 127 -4.09 -18.24 -4.21
C PHE A 127 -3.04 -17.92 -5.27
N ASN A 128 -3.44 -17.25 -6.35
CA ASN A 128 -2.51 -16.80 -7.39
C ASN A 128 -1.78 -15.51 -6.95
N ILE A 129 -0.54 -15.67 -6.48
CA ILE A 129 0.32 -14.56 -6.06
C ILE A 129 0.66 -13.59 -7.19
N HIS A 130 0.70 -14.05 -8.45
CA HIS A 130 1.02 -13.21 -9.60
C HIS A 130 -0.13 -12.29 -9.95
N ARG A 131 -1.36 -12.82 -9.95
CA ARG A 131 -2.60 -12.05 -10.09
C ARG A 131 -2.74 -11.00 -8.99
N PHE A 132 -2.51 -11.39 -7.73
CA PHE A 132 -2.49 -10.46 -6.60
C PHE A 132 -1.48 -9.32 -6.80
N ARG A 133 -0.24 -9.64 -7.21
CA ARG A 133 0.80 -8.63 -7.43
C ARG A 133 0.47 -7.69 -8.59
N MET A 134 -0.25 -8.17 -9.60
CA MET A 134 -0.75 -7.35 -10.70
C MET A 134 -1.77 -6.33 -10.18
N PHE A 135 -2.84 -6.78 -9.52
CA PHE A 135 -3.86 -5.89 -8.95
C PHE A 135 -3.28 -4.90 -7.93
N LYS A 136 -2.44 -5.38 -7.02
CA LYS A 136 -1.71 -4.53 -6.06
C LYS A 136 -0.90 -3.44 -6.76
N GLY A 137 -0.32 -3.74 -7.92
CA GLY A 137 0.43 -2.77 -8.72
C GLY A 137 -0.47 -1.72 -9.37
N LEU A 138 -1.55 -2.16 -10.01
CA LEU A 138 -2.52 -1.30 -10.68
C LEU A 138 -3.14 -0.29 -9.71
N PHE A 139 -3.76 -0.75 -8.63
CA PHE A 139 -4.42 0.11 -7.64
C PHE A 139 -3.44 0.99 -6.85
N ARG A 140 -2.17 0.58 -6.71
CA ARG A 140 -1.14 1.43 -6.14
C ARG A 140 -0.82 2.63 -7.04
N ASN A 141 -0.76 2.42 -8.35
CA ASN A 141 -0.30 3.43 -9.30
C ASN A 141 -1.44 4.35 -9.75
N PHE A 142 -2.62 3.79 -10.02
CA PHE A 142 -3.77 4.48 -10.61
C PHE A 142 -4.91 4.74 -9.62
N GLY A 143 -4.82 4.19 -8.41
CA GLY A 143 -5.81 4.46 -7.38
C GLY A 143 -7.19 3.91 -7.71
N LEU A 144 -8.22 4.71 -7.40
CA LEU A 144 -9.62 4.30 -7.51
C LEU A 144 -10.21 4.51 -8.91
N ASP A 145 -9.50 5.18 -9.82
CA ASP A 145 -9.99 5.47 -11.17
C ASP A 145 -10.39 4.20 -11.94
N LEU A 146 -9.71 3.09 -11.65
CA LEU A 146 -9.99 1.78 -12.26
C LEU A 146 -11.07 0.98 -11.51
N ILE A 147 -11.47 1.37 -10.29
CA ILE A 147 -12.26 0.50 -9.41
C ILE A 147 -13.64 0.20 -10.01
N GLU A 148 -14.32 1.21 -10.56
CA GLU A 148 -15.66 1.05 -11.12
C GLU A 148 -15.67 0.01 -12.26
N HIS A 149 -14.63 0.04 -13.10
CA HIS A 149 -14.48 -0.88 -14.23
C HIS A 149 -14.31 -2.34 -13.78
N PHE A 150 -13.68 -2.56 -12.62
CA PHE A 150 -13.54 -3.90 -12.03
C PHE A 150 -14.79 -4.33 -11.24
N MET A 151 -15.42 -3.41 -10.51
CA MET A 151 -16.60 -3.70 -9.70
C MET A 151 -17.81 -4.07 -10.56
N GLU A 152 -17.89 -3.59 -11.80
CA GLU A 152 -18.91 -4.04 -12.77
C GLU A 152 -18.77 -5.53 -13.15
N GLN A 153 -17.64 -6.17 -12.85
CA GLN A 153 -17.34 -7.56 -13.23
C GLN A 153 -17.27 -8.52 -12.05
N LEU A 154 -17.36 -8.02 -10.81
CA LEU A 154 -17.32 -8.79 -9.56
C LEU A 154 -18.73 -8.93 -8.99
#